data_AF-A0A9E3QG73-F1
#
_entry.id   AF-A0A9E3QG73-F1
#
_cell.length_a   1.000
_cell.length_b   1.000
_cell.length_c   1.000
_cell.angle_alpha   90.00
_cell.angle_beta   90.00
_cell.angle_gamma   90.00
#
_symmetry.space_group_name_H-M   'P 1'
#
loop_
_entity.id
_entity.type
_entity.pdbx_description
1 polymer ?
#
loop_
_entity_poly.entity_id
_entity_poly.type
_entity_poly.pdbx_seq_one_letter_code
_entity_poly.pdbx_strand_id
1 'polypeptide(L)'
;MEEIRATVRALKDHERTWLEQRSERVASHRLYTYTATLILAALNFLFLVLVYRSSIREAVVRQALVQANARLAELATIDPLTGLKNRRAFDEALRSGASLTDRLGLPLSVMMLDVDEFKRFNDTYGHPAGDDVLRAIADLLRANVRAHDVV
;
A
#
# COMPACT_ATOMS: atom_id res chain seq x y z
N MET A 1 28.75 84.18 14.67
CA MET A 1 27.34 83.87 14.36
C MET A 1 27.15 83.19 13.01
N GLU A 2 27.93 83.53 11.98
CA GLU A 2 27.84 82.94 10.64
C GLU A 2 28.34 81.49 10.58
N GLU A 3 29.44 81.21 11.28
CA GLU A 3 30.06 79.88 11.39
C GLU A 3 29.13 78.83 12.04
N ILE A 4 28.43 79.21 13.12
CA ILE A 4 27.42 78.35 13.78
C ILE A 4 26.27 78.00 12.82
N ARG A 5 25.82 78.95 11.98
CA ARG A 5 24.75 78.71 11.01
C ARG A 5 25.20 77.76 9.88
N ALA A 6 26.48 77.81 9.50
CA ALA A 6 27.06 76.90 8.52
C ALA A 6 27.12 75.46 9.07
N THR A 7 27.58 75.28 10.30
CA THR A 7 27.64 73.96 10.97
C THR A 7 26.26 73.34 11.13
N VAL A 8 25.25 74.11 11.54
CA VAL A 8 23.87 73.61 11.66
C VAL A 8 23.30 73.18 10.30
N ARG A 9 23.66 73.87 9.22
CA ARG A 9 23.21 73.53 7.86
C ARG A 9 23.87 72.23 7.38
N ALA A 10 25.19 72.11 7.57
CA ALA A 10 25.92 70.90 7.26
C ALA A 10 25.42 69.67 8.07
N LEU A 11 25.06 69.87 9.34
CA LEU A 11 24.50 68.81 10.18
C LEU A 11 23.13 68.32 9.66
N LYS A 12 22.26 69.25 9.26
CA LYS A 12 20.95 68.93 8.68
C LYS A 12 21.06 68.22 7.34
N ASP A 13 21.99 68.65 6.50
CA ASP A 13 22.23 68.02 5.20
C ASP A 13 22.78 66.60 5.41
N HIS A 14 23.72 66.41 6.35
CA HIS A 14 24.24 65.10 6.71
C HIS A 14 23.17 64.17 7.29
N GLU A 15 22.32 64.67 8.19
CA GLU A 15 21.18 63.92 8.76
C GLU A 15 20.19 63.49 7.66
N ARG A 16 19.88 64.39 6.72
CA ARG A 16 19.00 64.09 5.59
C ARG A 16 19.57 63.00 4.69
N THR A 17 20.84 63.10 4.30
CA THR A 17 21.50 62.05 3.50
C THR A 17 21.57 60.72 4.26
N TRP A 18 21.81 60.75 5.57
CA TRP A 18 21.82 59.55 6.40
C TRP A 18 20.44 58.88 6.48
N LEU A 19 19.36 59.66 6.62
CA LEU A 19 17.99 59.17 6.64
C LEU A 19 17.58 58.56 5.28
N GLU A 20 17.94 59.22 4.18
CA GLU A 20 17.69 58.73 2.82
C GLU A 20 18.40 57.38 2.60
N GLN A 21 19.70 57.27 2.89
CA GLN A 21 20.47 56.03 2.78
C GLN A 21 19.98 54.91 3.72
N ARG A 22 19.48 55.27 4.91
CA ARG A 22 18.88 54.30 5.85
C ARG A 22 17.55 53.79 5.32
N SER A 23 16.73 54.67 4.73
CA SER A 23 15.43 54.31 4.16
C SER A 23 15.57 53.35 2.98
N GLU A 24 16.53 53.60 2.10
CA GLU A 24 16.83 52.74 0.94
C GLU A 24 17.31 51.37 1.37
N ARG A 25 18.27 51.31 2.31
CA ARG A 25 18.75 50.03 2.86
C ARG A 25 17.62 49.22 3.49
N VAL A 26 16.75 49.85 4.28
CA VAL A 26 15.60 49.16 4.89
C VAL A 26 14.59 48.68 3.84
N ALA A 27 14.34 49.47 2.79
CA ALA A 27 13.46 49.09 1.68
C ALA A 27 14.00 47.87 0.90
N SER A 28 15.29 47.85 0.58
CA SER A 28 15.92 46.70 -0.10
C SER A 28 15.86 45.44 0.76
N HIS A 29 16.20 45.52 2.06
CA HIS A 29 16.14 44.37 2.95
C HIS A 29 14.71 43.82 3.06
N ARG A 30 13.69 44.69 3.18
CA ARG A 30 12.28 44.29 3.18
C ARG A 30 11.91 43.52 1.91
N LEU A 31 12.28 44.04 0.73
CA LEU A 31 12.00 43.38 -0.55
C LEU A 31 12.64 41.98 -0.63
N TYR A 32 13.90 41.83 -0.21
CA TYR A 32 14.55 40.51 -0.15
C TYR A 32 13.85 39.56 0.81
N THR A 33 13.43 40.04 1.99
CA THR A 33 12.72 39.17 2.95
C THR A 33 11.35 38.71 2.43
N TYR A 34 10.58 39.58 1.77
CA TYR A 34 9.29 39.20 1.18
C TYR A 34 9.45 38.22 0.02
N THR A 35 10.41 38.46 -0.87
CA THR A 35 10.66 37.55 -1.99
C THR A 35 11.15 36.17 -1.52
N ALA A 36 12.06 36.12 -0.53
CA ALA A 36 12.52 34.86 0.05
C ALA A 36 11.39 34.08 0.73
N THR A 37 10.54 34.76 1.51
CA THR A 37 9.39 34.11 2.19
C THR A 37 8.36 33.58 1.20
N LEU A 38 8.07 34.31 0.12
CA LEU A 38 7.18 33.84 -0.95
C LEU A 38 7.75 32.61 -1.67
N ILE A 39 9.05 32.60 -1.98
CA ILE A 39 9.71 31.45 -2.60
C ILE A 39 9.63 30.23 -1.68
N LEU A 40 9.97 30.39 -0.39
CA LEU A 40 9.88 29.30 0.59
C LEU A 40 8.45 28.76 0.74
N ALA A 41 7.45 29.65 0.78
CA ALA A 41 6.05 29.25 0.82
C ALA A 41 5.64 28.48 -0.43
N ALA A 42 6.06 28.93 -1.62
CA ALA A 42 5.79 28.23 -2.88
C ALA A 42 6.47 26.86 -2.93
N LEU A 43 7.72 26.75 -2.47
CA LEU A 43 8.44 25.48 -2.39
C LEU A 43 7.78 24.52 -1.39
N ASN A 44 7.39 25.01 -0.21
CA ASN A 44 6.68 24.20 0.78
C ASN A 44 5.33 23.73 0.25
N PHE A 45 4.57 24.61 -0.39
CA PHE A 45 3.31 24.27 -1.02
C PHE A 45 3.49 23.20 -2.12
N LEU A 46 4.48 23.37 -3.00
CA LEU A 46 4.80 22.39 -4.03
C LEU A 46 5.18 21.03 -3.41
N PHE A 47 6.00 21.04 -2.36
CA PHE A 47 6.38 19.84 -1.64
C PHE A 47 5.16 19.11 -1.04
N LEU A 48 4.25 19.83 -0.38
CA LEU A 48 3.01 19.27 0.16
C LEU A 48 2.13 18.66 -0.93
N VAL A 49 2.00 19.33 -2.07
CA VAL A 49 1.25 18.78 -3.23
C VAL A 49 1.88 17.48 -3.72
N LEU A 50 3.22 17.41 -3.83
CA LEU A 50 3.90 16.19 -4.27
C LEU A 50 3.71 15.04 -3.28
N VAL A 51 3.87 15.30 -1.98
CA VAL A 51 3.64 14.31 -0.92
C VAL A 51 2.20 13.82 -0.94
N TYR A 52 1.23 14.73 -0.99
CA TYR A 52 -0.19 14.39 -1.04
C TYR A 52 -0.51 13.52 -2.27
N ARG A 53 0.02 13.86 -3.44
CA ARG A 53 -0.15 13.06 -4.66
C ARG A 53 0.50 11.68 -4.52
N SER A 54 1.65 11.55 -3.86
CA SER A 54 2.29 10.26 -3.59
C SER A 54 1.38 9.37 -2.73
N SER A 55 0.88 9.92 -1.62
CA SER A 55 0.02 9.17 -0.69
C SER A 55 -1.26 8.66 -1.35
N ILE A 56 -1.90 9.47 -2.19
CA ILE A 56 -3.09 9.05 -2.94
C ILE A 56 -2.75 7.98 -3.99
N ARG A 57 -1.63 8.13 -4.72
CA ARG A 57 -1.19 7.12 -5.69
C ARG A 57 -0.93 5.78 -5.03
N GLU A 58 -0.24 5.77 -3.89
CA GLU A 58 0.02 4.56 -3.12
C GLU A 58 -1.28 3.88 -2.68
N ALA A 59 -2.25 4.64 -2.18
CA ALA A 59 -3.55 4.11 -1.77
C ALA A 59 -4.30 3.46 -2.95
N VAL A 60 -4.34 4.13 -4.11
CA VAL A 60 -5.02 3.62 -5.31
C VAL A 60 -4.33 2.35 -5.84
N VAL A 61 -3.00 2.37 -5.95
CA VAL A 61 -2.22 1.20 -6.41
C VAL A 61 -2.40 0.03 -5.46
N ARG A 62 -2.37 0.28 -4.13
CA ARG A 62 -2.59 -0.77 -3.13
C ARG A 62 -3.97 -1.39 -3.26
N GLN A 63 -5.01 -0.57 -3.45
CA GLN A 63 -6.36 -1.07 -3.65
C GLN A 63 -6.47 -1.90 -4.94
N ALA A 64 -5.88 -1.43 -6.04
CA ALA A 64 -5.84 -2.17 -7.30
C ALA A 64 -5.12 -3.51 -7.16
N LEU A 65 -4.01 -3.56 -6.40
CA LEU A 65 -3.27 -4.78 -6.11
C LEU A 65 -4.10 -5.78 -5.31
N VAL A 66 -4.80 -5.31 -4.26
CA VAL A 66 -5.69 -6.17 -3.46
C VAL A 66 -6.80 -6.76 -4.33
N GLN A 67 -7.42 -5.96 -5.19
CA GLN A 67 -8.45 -6.44 -6.11
C GLN A 67 -7.91 -7.42 -7.16
N ALA A 68 -6.73 -7.14 -7.72
CA ALA A 68 -6.08 -8.05 -8.66
C ALA A 68 -5.73 -9.40 -8.00
N ASN A 69 -5.21 -9.37 -6.78
CA ASN A 69 -4.92 -10.58 -6.00
C ASN A 69 -6.18 -11.36 -5.66
N ALA A 70 -7.27 -10.68 -5.30
CA ALA A 70 -8.56 -11.34 -5.06
C ALA A 70 -9.08 -12.05 -6.32
N ARG A 71 -8.97 -11.41 -7.49
CA ARG A 71 -9.32 -12.04 -8.78
C ARG A 71 -8.40 -13.20 -9.13
N LEU A 72 -7.10 -13.08 -8.86
CA LEU A 72 -6.15 -14.19 -9.07
C LEU A 72 -6.46 -15.36 -8.14
N ALA A 73 -6.80 -15.11 -6.87
CA ALA A 73 -7.25 -16.14 -5.95
C ALA A 73 -8.60 -16.75 -6.39
N GLU A 74 -9.47 -15.94 -7.00
CA GLU A 74 -10.71 -16.41 -7.63
C GLU A 74 -10.44 -17.27 -8.88
N LEU A 75 -9.33 -17.08 -9.59
CA LEU A 75 -8.96 -17.92 -10.72
C LEU A 75 -8.07 -19.10 -10.33
N ALA A 76 -7.47 -19.06 -9.14
CA ALA A 76 -6.63 -20.14 -8.66
C ALA A 76 -7.45 -21.43 -8.53
N THR A 77 -6.90 -22.55 -8.96
CA THR A 77 -7.53 -23.88 -8.79
C THR A 77 -6.88 -24.68 -7.66
N ILE A 78 -5.87 -24.09 -7.00
CA ILE A 78 -5.03 -24.72 -6.00
C ILE A 78 -5.15 -23.94 -4.69
N ASP A 79 -5.29 -24.66 -3.59
CA ASP A 79 -5.21 -24.10 -2.24
C ASP A 79 -3.74 -23.81 -1.87
N PRO A 80 -3.39 -22.58 -1.46
CA PRO A 80 -1.99 -22.20 -1.26
C PRO A 80 -1.35 -22.82 0.00
N LEU A 81 -2.15 -23.24 0.99
CA LEU A 81 -1.63 -23.84 2.21
C LEU A 81 -1.23 -25.29 1.99
N THR A 82 -2.14 -26.07 1.40
CA THR A 82 -2.01 -27.51 1.22
C THR A 82 -1.44 -27.89 -0.13
N GLY A 83 -1.60 -27.03 -1.15
CA GLY A 83 -1.29 -27.29 -2.55
C GLY A 83 -2.31 -28.23 -3.24
N LEU A 84 -3.42 -28.58 -2.59
CA LEU A 84 -4.47 -29.43 -3.17
C LEU A 84 -5.39 -28.65 -4.10
N LYS A 85 -6.27 -29.34 -4.82
CA LYS A 85 -7.32 -28.67 -5.58
C LYS A 85 -8.26 -27.96 -4.60
N ASN A 86 -8.50 -26.68 -4.83
CA ASN A 86 -9.41 -25.94 -3.98
C ASN A 86 -10.87 -26.28 -4.31
N ARG A 87 -11.80 -25.73 -3.51
CA ARG A 87 -13.23 -26.00 -3.65
C ARG A 87 -13.76 -25.76 -5.07
N ARG A 88 -13.28 -24.74 -5.77
CA ARG A 88 -13.70 -24.41 -7.14
C ARG A 88 -13.31 -25.51 -8.11
N ALA A 89 -12.07 -25.96 -8.04
CA ALA A 89 -11.58 -27.04 -8.89
C ALA A 89 -12.28 -28.37 -8.57
N PHE A 90 -12.61 -28.62 -7.29
CA PHE A 90 -13.48 -29.72 -6.90
C PHE A 90 -14.86 -29.62 -7.55
N ASP A 91 -15.54 -28.47 -7.49
CA ASP A 91 -16.87 -28.29 -8.09
C ASP A 91 -16.84 -28.47 -9.62
N GLU A 92 -15.77 -28.03 -10.29
CA GLU A 92 -15.55 -28.27 -11.73
C GLU A 92 -15.31 -29.76 -12.06
N ALA A 93 -14.50 -30.44 -11.25
CA ALA A 93 -14.26 -31.88 -11.40
C ALA A 93 -15.55 -32.68 -11.17
N LEU A 94 -16.34 -32.30 -10.17
CA LEU A 94 -17.62 -32.93 -9.85
C LEU A 94 -18.62 -32.78 -11.00
N ARG A 95 -18.76 -31.56 -11.57
CA ARG A 95 -19.61 -31.33 -12.75
C ARG A 95 -19.16 -32.16 -13.96
N SER A 96 -17.86 -32.21 -14.20
CA SER A 96 -17.28 -33.01 -15.30
C SER A 96 -17.55 -34.50 -15.09
N GLY A 97 -17.32 -35.02 -13.89
CA GLY A 97 -17.55 -36.42 -13.52
C GLY A 97 -19.02 -36.82 -13.60
N ALA A 98 -19.93 -35.95 -13.16
CA ALA A 98 -21.38 -36.18 -13.28
C ALA A 98 -21.80 -36.26 -14.76
N SER A 99 -21.32 -35.35 -15.61
CA SER A 99 -21.62 -35.41 -17.04
C SER A 99 -21.08 -36.69 -17.71
N LEU A 100 -19.90 -37.17 -17.28
CA LEU A 100 -19.34 -38.42 -17.77
C LEU A 100 -20.18 -39.63 -17.33
N THR A 101 -20.65 -39.62 -16.08
CA THR A 101 -21.56 -40.62 -15.52
C THR A 101 -22.85 -40.69 -16.34
N ASP A 102 -23.47 -39.55 -16.64
CA ASP A 102 -24.69 -39.48 -17.45
C ASP A 102 -24.49 -40.00 -18.87
N ARG A 103 -23.33 -39.73 -19.49
CA ARG A 103 -23.05 -40.11 -20.88
C ARG A 103 -22.62 -41.57 -21.04
N LEU A 104 -21.82 -42.09 -20.12
CA LEU A 104 -21.16 -43.39 -20.25
C LEU A 104 -21.66 -44.44 -19.25
N GLY A 105 -22.50 -44.06 -18.29
CA GLY A 105 -22.98 -44.96 -17.23
C GLY A 105 -21.90 -45.38 -16.22
N LEU A 106 -20.76 -44.68 -16.18
CA LEU A 106 -19.67 -44.97 -15.25
C LEU A 106 -19.98 -44.41 -13.85
N PRO A 107 -19.88 -45.19 -12.77
CA PRO A 107 -20.19 -44.71 -11.43
C PRO A 107 -19.17 -43.66 -10.95
N LEU A 108 -19.69 -42.60 -10.31
CA LEU A 108 -18.89 -41.59 -9.62
C LEU A 108 -19.01 -41.75 -8.10
N SER A 109 -17.92 -41.55 -7.38
CA SER A 109 -17.89 -41.56 -5.91
C SER A 109 -17.22 -40.29 -5.39
N VAL A 110 -17.69 -39.79 -4.24
CA VAL A 110 -17.14 -38.63 -3.55
C VAL A 110 -16.91 -39.00 -2.10
N MET A 111 -15.72 -38.66 -1.58
CA MET A 111 -15.37 -38.82 -0.17
C MET A 111 -15.19 -37.45 0.45
N MET A 112 -15.78 -37.24 1.63
CA MET A 112 -15.61 -36.02 2.40
C MET A 112 -14.97 -36.42 3.74
N LEU A 113 -13.87 -35.75 4.07
CA LEU A 113 -13.06 -36.00 5.24
C LEU A 113 -13.04 -34.75 6.11
N ASP A 114 -13.06 -34.92 7.43
CA ASP A 114 -12.88 -33.85 8.40
C ASP A 114 -11.80 -34.27 9.40
N VAL A 115 -11.07 -33.29 9.95
CA VAL A 115 -10.01 -33.55 10.93
C VAL A 115 -10.59 -33.43 12.33
N ASP A 116 -10.71 -34.57 13.01
CA ASP A 116 -11.29 -34.63 14.35
C ASP A 116 -10.55 -33.71 15.34
N GLU A 117 -11.30 -32.99 16.16
CA GLU A 117 -10.78 -32.13 17.24
C GLU A 117 -9.74 -31.08 16.79
N PHE A 118 -9.69 -30.72 15.50
CA PHE A 118 -8.66 -29.83 14.95
C PHE A 118 -8.62 -28.45 15.63
N LYS A 119 -9.78 -27.92 16.03
CA LYS A 119 -9.84 -26.67 16.81
C LYS A 119 -9.09 -26.78 18.14
N ARG A 120 -9.31 -27.88 18.88
CA ARG A 120 -8.65 -28.11 20.18
C ARG A 120 -7.13 -28.25 20.01
N PHE A 121 -6.69 -28.89 18.93
CA PHE A 121 -5.28 -28.93 18.57
C PHE A 121 -4.71 -27.52 18.34
N ASN A 122 -5.39 -26.70 17.51
CA ASN A 122 -4.98 -25.32 17.25
C ASN A 122 -4.96 -24.45 18.52
N ASP A 123 -5.94 -24.62 19.41
CA ASP A 123 -6.00 -23.88 20.67
C ASP A 123 -4.84 -24.28 21.61
N THR A 124 -4.30 -25.50 21.47
CA THR A 124 -3.20 -26.02 22.29
C THR A 124 -1.81 -25.67 21.72
N TYR A 125 -1.64 -25.78 20.39
CA TYR A 125 -0.34 -25.70 19.72
C TYR A 125 -0.19 -24.49 18.79
N GLY A 126 -1.26 -23.71 18.60
CA GLY A 126 -1.31 -22.55 17.71
C GLY A 126 -1.59 -22.91 16.25
N HIS A 127 -2.11 -21.93 15.51
CA HIS A 127 -2.41 -22.07 14.09
C HIS A 127 -1.22 -22.52 13.20
N PRO A 128 0.02 -22.06 13.42
CA PRO A 128 1.14 -22.52 12.60
C PRO A 128 1.36 -24.05 12.66
N ALA A 129 1.18 -24.66 13.83
CA ALA A 129 1.26 -26.11 13.99
C ALA A 129 0.06 -26.81 13.31
N GLY A 130 -1.12 -26.20 13.35
CA GLY A 130 -2.29 -26.69 12.60
C GLY A 130 -2.07 -26.69 11.09
N ASP A 131 -1.46 -25.63 10.57
CA ASP A 131 -1.10 -25.52 9.15
C ASP A 131 -0.15 -26.65 8.73
N ASP A 132 0.82 -27.02 9.58
CA ASP A 132 1.72 -28.15 9.33
C ASP A 132 0.98 -29.49 9.29
N VAL A 133 -0.01 -29.68 10.18
CA VAL A 133 -0.89 -30.86 10.16
C VAL A 133 -1.68 -30.92 8.85
N LEU A 134 -2.26 -29.81 8.40
CA LEU A 134 -3.01 -29.76 7.13
C LEU A 134 -2.11 -30.06 5.92
N ARG A 135 -0.87 -29.56 5.90
CA ARG A 135 0.12 -29.91 4.86
C ARG A 135 0.43 -31.41 4.85
N ALA A 136 0.67 -31.99 6.03
CA ALA A 136 0.97 -33.42 6.15
C ALA A 136 -0.21 -34.29 5.68
N ILE A 137 -1.45 -33.92 6.03
CA ILE A 137 -2.65 -34.61 5.55
C ILE A 137 -2.76 -34.50 4.02
N ALA A 138 -2.50 -33.33 3.44
CA ALA A 138 -2.53 -33.14 2.01
C ALA A 138 -1.50 -34.02 1.28
N ASP A 139 -0.29 -34.14 1.81
CA ASP A 139 0.75 -35.01 1.25
C ASP A 139 0.35 -36.49 1.35
N LEU A 140 -0.24 -36.90 2.47
CA LEU A 140 -0.78 -38.24 2.64
C LEU A 140 -1.89 -38.54 1.62
N LEU A 141 -2.83 -37.62 1.42
CA LEU A 141 -3.89 -37.80 0.43
C LEU A 141 -3.32 -37.96 -0.97
N ARG A 142 -2.41 -37.09 -1.41
CA ARG A 142 -1.76 -37.21 -2.74
C ARG A 142 -1.05 -38.53 -2.93
N ALA A 143 -0.37 -39.03 -1.91
CA ALA A 143 0.41 -40.26 -2.00
C ALA A 143 -0.47 -41.53 -2.06
N ASN A 144 -1.74 -41.44 -1.63
CA ASN A 144 -2.63 -42.59 -1.47
C ASN A 144 -3.82 -42.61 -2.44
N VAL A 145 -3.95 -41.62 -3.33
CA VAL A 145 -4.97 -41.61 -4.40
C VAL A 145 -4.39 -41.98 -5.75
N ARG A 146 -5.24 -42.39 -6.69
CA ARG A 146 -4.83 -42.71 -8.06
C ARG A 146 -4.60 -41.44 -8.86
N ALA A 147 -3.86 -41.54 -9.97
CA ALA A 147 -3.55 -40.39 -10.83
C ALA A 147 -4.78 -39.67 -11.41
N HIS A 148 -5.93 -40.35 -11.50
CA HIS A 148 -7.17 -39.78 -12.04
C HIS A 148 -8.12 -39.26 -10.95
N ASP A 149 -7.81 -39.49 -9.68
CA ASP A 149 -8.61 -38.99 -8.57
C ASP A 149 -8.29 -37.50 -8.32
N VAL A 150 -9.28 -36.76 -7.83
CA VAL A 150 -9.15 -35.34 -7.49
C VAL A 150 -9.17 -35.19 -5.98
N VAL A 151 -8.11 -34.61 -5.43
CA VAL A 151 -7.94 -34.27 -4.01
C VAL A 151 -7.60 -32.80 -3.82
#